data_AF-A0A963NZJ8-F1
#
_entry.id   AF-A0A963NZJ8-F1
#
_cell.length_a   1.000
_cell.length_b   1.000
_cell.length_c   1.000
_cell.angle_alpha   90.00
_cell.angle_beta   90.00
_cell.angle_gamma   90.00
#
_symmetry.space_group_name_H-M   'P 1'
#
loop_
_entity.id
_entity.type
_entity.pdbx_description
1 polymer ?
#
loop_
_entity_poly.entity_id
_entity_poly.type
_entity_poly.pdbx_seq_one_letter_code
_entity_poly.pdbx_strand_id
1 'polypeptide(L)'
;TNEEIIGRAEIDDLEAILAIELLAAGQGLDVHLPLTTSQRLLVPHRTLRAHVATWDKDRFFAPDIEAARRLVAEGAVIKDSLDILPGLETS
;
A
#
# COMPACT_ATOMS: atom_id res chain seq x y z
N THR A 1 22.54 7.72 -16.23
CA THR A 1 23.39 6.61 -16.73
C THR A 1 22.52 5.36 -16.90
N ASN A 2 23.01 4.29 -17.55
CA ASN A 2 22.24 3.03 -17.63
C ASN A 2 21.90 2.48 -16.23
N GLU A 3 22.74 2.74 -15.24
CA GLU A 3 22.52 2.35 -13.83
C GLU A 3 21.32 3.06 -13.20
N GLU A 4 21.14 4.36 -13.46
CA GLU A 4 19.96 5.11 -12.98
C GLU A 4 18.65 4.59 -13.59
N ILE A 5 18.69 4.15 -14.85
CA ILE A 5 17.51 3.60 -15.54
C ILE A 5 17.14 2.23 -14.96
N ILE A 6 18.14 1.38 -14.72
CA ILE A 6 17.93 0.05 -14.11
C ILE A 6 17.39 0.21 -12.68
N GLY A 7 18.00 1.09 -11.88
CA GLY A 7 17.55 1.33 -10.51
C GLY A 7 16.11 1.86 -10.44
N ARG A 8 15.68 2.66 -11.42
CA ARG A 8 14.27 3.10 -11.49
C ARG A 8 13.32 1.95 -11.81
N ALA A 9 13.67 1.09 -12.75
CA ALA A 9 12.85 -0.08 -13.10
C ALA A 9 12.69 -1.04 -11.91
N GLU A 10 13.76 -1.27 -11.15
CA GLU A 10 13.74 -2.11 -9.94
C GLU A 10 12.80 -1.54 -8.85
N ILE A 11 12.75 -0.21 -8.71
CA ILE A 11 11.81 0.46 -7.79
C ILE A 11 10.37 0.27 -8.25
N ASP A 12 10.09 0.48 -9.55
CA ASP A 12 8.73 0.37 -10.09
C ASP A 12 8.18 -1.07 -9.90
N ASP A 13 9.03 -2.11 -10.06
CA ASP A 13 8.68 -3.51 -9.81
C ASP A 13 8.37 -3.78 -8.33
N LEU A 14 9.20 -3.26 -7.42
CA LEU A 14 9.00 -3.41 -5.97
C LEU A 14 7.71 -2.71 -5.51
N GLU A 15 7.43 -1.52 -6.02
CA GLU A 15 6.17 -0.81 -5.73
C GLU A 15 4.96 -1.65 -6.16
N ALA A 16 5.02 -2.32 -7.31
CA ALA A 16 3.93 -3.16 -7.79
C ALA A 16 3.73 -4.40 -6.90
N ILE A 17 4.81 -5.04 -6.44
CA ILE A 17 4.75 -6.17 -5.51
C ILE A 17 4.09 -5.73 -4.19
N LEU A 18 4.56 -4.62 -3.61
CA LEU A 18 4.02 -4.07 -2.36
C LEU A 18 2.56 -3.61 -2.50
N ALA A 19 2.17 -3.11 -3.67
CA ALA A 19 0.78 -2.76 -3.96
C ALA A 19 -0.15 -3.99 -3.89
N ILE A 20 0.28 -5.11 -4.47
CA ILE A 20 -0.48 -6.37 -4.45
C ILE A 20 -0.58 -6.89 -3.01
N GLU A 21 0.50 -6.83 -2.23
CA GLU A 21 0.49 -7.20 -0.82
C GLU A 21 -0.47 -6.32 -0.01
N LEU A 22 -0.44 -5.00 -0.21
CA LEU A 22 -1.34 -4.05 0.44
C LEU A 22 -2.81 -4.36 0.13
N LEU A 23 -3.13 -4.66 -1.13
CA LEU A 23 -4.49 -5.05 -1.55
C LEU A 23 -4.93 -6.34 -0.87
N ALA A 24 -4.07 -7.36 -0.85
CA ALA A 24 -4.36 -8.65 -0.23
C ALA A 24 -4.54 -8.53 1.29
N ALA A 25 -3.68 -7.79 1.97
CA ALA A 25 -3.77 -7.52 3.40
C ALA A 25 -5.05 -6.74 3.74
N GLY A 26 -5.37 -5.71 2.95
CA GLY A 26 -6.59 -4.92 3.15
C GLY A 26 -7.87 -5.73 2.95
N GLN A 27 -7.90 -6.59 1.92
CA GLN A 27 -9.01 -7.53 1.73
C GLN A 27 -9.09 -8.55 2.87
N GLY A 28 -7.94 -9.06 3.32
CA GLY A 28 -7.83 -9.95 4.47
C GLY A 28 -8.46 -9.36 5.73
N LEU A 29 -8.22 -8.07 6.01
CA LEU A 29 -8.85 -7.38 7.13
C LEU A 29 -10.37 -7.29 6.97
N ASP A 30 -10.86 -6.97 5.77
CA ASP A 30 -12.29 -6.83 5.51
C ASP A 30 -13.06 -8.14 5.71
N VAL A 31 -12.50 -9.27 5.25
CA VAL A 31 -13.17 -10.58 5.38
C VAL A 31 -13.16 -11.14 6.81
N HIS A 32 -12.29 -10.61 7.69
CA HIS A 32 -12.22 -11.00 9.10
C HIS A 32 -13.10 -10.14 10.02
N LEU A 33 -13.86 -9.17 9.49
CA LEU A 33 -14.80 -8.40 10.30
C LEU A 33 -15.77 -9.34 11.06
N PRO A 34 -16.07 -9.07 12.35
CA PRO A 34 -15.79 -7.83 13.09
C PRO A 34 -14.45 -7.77 13.82
N LEU A 35 -13.50 -8.68 13.55
CA LEU A 35 -12.15 -8.58 14.14
C LEU A 35 -11.46 -7.30 13.65
N THR A 36 -10.69 -6.68 14.54
CA THR A 36 -9.97 -5.44 14.26
C THR A 36 -8.47 -5.64 14.41
N THR A 37 -7.69 -4.94 13.58
CA THR A 37 -6.23 -4.89 13.70
C THR A 37 -5.79 -3.78 14.67
N SER A 38 -4.49 -3.62 14.87
CA SER A 38 -3.93 -2.56 15.73
C SER A 38 -4.25 -1.16 15.19
N GLN A 39 -4.26 -0.14 16.08
CA GLN A 39 -4.54 1.24 15.68
C GLN A 39 -3.61 1.76 14.58
N ARG A 40 -2.32 1.40 14.64
CA ARG A 40 -1.32 1.80 13.64
C ARG A 40 -1.60 1.18 12.26
N LEU A 41 -2.20 -0.01 12.20
CA LEU A 41 -2.56 -0.68 10.94
C LEU A 41 -3.96 -0.30 10.42
N LEU A 42 -4.81 0.30 11.24
CA LEU A 42 -6.10 0.82 10.79
C LEU A 42 -5.94 2.02 9.84
N VAL A 43 -4.92 2.85 10.03
CA VAL A 43 -4.66 4.00 9.17
C VAL A 43 -4.33 3.58 7.73
N PRO A 44 -3.31 2.73 7.46
CA PRO A 44 -3.01 2.28 6.10
C PRO A 44 -4.19 1.51 5.47
N HIS A 45 -4.94 0.72 6.25
CA HIS A 45 -6.16 0.06 5.77
C HIS A 45 -7.21 1.07 5.30
N ARG A 46 -7.49 2.11 6.10
CA ARG A 46 -8.43 3.18 5.72
C ARG A 46 -7.92 3.99 4.53
N THR A 47 -6.63 4.31 4.46
CA THR A 47 -6.01 5.00 3.34
C THR A 47 -6.19 4.20 2.05
N LEU A 48 -5.97 2.88 2.08
CA LEU A 48 -6.26 2.00 0.96
C LEU A 48 -7.73 2.08 0.57
N ARG A 49 -8.66 1.93 1.54
CA ARG A 49 -10.11 1.88 1.27
C ARG A 49 -10.70 3.19 0.79
N ALA A 50 -10.04 4.31 1.04
CA ALA A 50 -10.39 5.61 0.45
C ALA A 50 -10.12 5.67 -1.06
N HIS A 51 -9.23 4.82 -1.59
CA HIS A 51 -8.82 4.83 -3.00
C HIS A 51 -9.24 3.56 -3.76
N VAL A 52 -9.35 2.44 -3.06
CA VAL A 52 -9.68 1.12 -3.62
C VAL A 52 -10.76 0.47 -2.78
N ALA A 53 -11.96 0.33 -3.36
CA ALA A 53 -13.07 -0.34 -2.70
C ALA A 53 -12.75 -1.81 -2.35
N THR A 54 -13.40 -2.35 -1.31
CA THR A 54 -13.35 -3.78 -0.99
C THR A 54 -13.73 -4.61 -2.21
N TRP A 55 -13.13 -5.79 -2.35
CA TRP A 55 -13.42 -6.69 -3.45
C TRP A 55 -14.61 -7.57 -3.09
N ASP A 56 -15.80 -7.13 -3.49
CA ASP A 56 -17.09 -7.79 -3.25
C ASP A 56 -17.64 -8.51 -4.49
N LYS A 57 -17.20 -8.11 -5.68
CA LYS A 57 -17.54 -8.68 -6.98
C LYS A 57 -16.36 -8.57 -7.94
N ASP A 58 -16.34 -9.44 -8.94
CA ASP A 58 -15.33 -9.39 -9.99
C ASP A 58 -15.36 -8.04 -10.71
N ARG A 59 -14.16 -7.49 -10.87
CA ARG A 59 -13.89 -6.27 -11.62
C ARG A 59 -12.50 -6.35 -12.20
N PHE A 60 -12.20 -5.47 -13.15
CA PHE A 60 -10.85 -5.38 -13.68
C PHE A 60 -9.91 -4.91 -12.57
N PHE A 61 -8.82 -5.66 -12.35
CA PHE A 61 -7.98 -5.49 -11.16
C PHE A 61 -6.80 -4.53 -11.38
N ALA A 62 -6.40 -4.30 -12.63
CA ALA A 62 -5.29 -3.40 -12.94
C ALA A 62 -5.48 -1.95 -12.41
N PRO A 63 -6.68 -1.34 -12.42
CA PRO A 63 -6.92 -0.03 -11.82
C PRO A 63 -6.69 -0.01 -10.31
N ASP A 64 -7.02 -1.10 -9.61
CA ASP A 64 -6.79 -1.22 -8.18
C ASP A 64 -5.31 -1.38 -7.86
N ILE A 65 -4.60 -2.19 -8.64
CA ILE A 65 -3.14 -2.35 -8.53
C ILE A 65 -2.45 -1.00 -8.74
N GLU A 66 -2.82 -0.26 -9.79
CA GLU A 66 -2.22 1.04 -10.07
C GLU A 66 -2.54 2.08 -8.98
N ALA A 67 -3.77 2.09 -8.46
CA ALA A 67 -4.12 2.96 -7.34
C ALA A 67 -3.32 2.62 -6.07
N ALA A 68 -3.19 1.34 -5.73
CA ALA A 68 -2.39 0.90 -4.60
C ALA A 68 -0.90 1.17 -4.79
N ARG A 69 -0.37 1.00 -6.00
CA ARG A 69 1.04 1.29 -6.34
C ARG A 69 1.37 2.76 -6.14
N ARG A 70 0.48 3.68 -6.53
CA ARG A 70 0.66 5.11 -6.23
C ARG A 70 0.72 5.40 -4.73
N LEU A 71 -0.13 4.75 -3.93
CA LEU A 71 -0.08 4.92 -2.46
C LEU A 71 1.26 4.45 -1.86
N VAL A 72 1.85 3.38 -2.41
CA VAL A 72 3.17 2.90 -2.01
C VAL A 72 4.25 3.90 -2.42
N ALA A 73 4.27 4.31 -3.69
CA ALA A 73 5.24 5.27 -4.24
C ALA A 73 5.23 6.62 -3.51
N GLU A 74 4.05 7.09 -3.10
CA GLU A 74 3.87 8.34 -2.36
C GLU A 74 4.14 8.21 -0.85
N GLY A 75 4.39 6.99 -0.35
CA GLY A 75 4.54 6.73 1.09
C GLY A 75 3.26 6.98 1.90
N ALA A 76 2.09 7.02 1.26
CA ALA A 76 0.82 7.41 1.88
C ALA A 76 0.38 6.46 3.02
N VAL A 77 0.90 5.23 3.02
CA VAL A 77 0.56 4.18 4.00
C VAL A 77 1.49 4.11 5.21
N ILE A 78 2.58 4.90 5.24
CA ILE A 78 3.57 4.89 6.34
C ILE A 78 3.59 6.16 7.19
N LYS A 79 2.74 7.15 6.87
CA LYS A 79 2.76 8.49 7.49
C LYS A 79 2.71 8.47 9.02
N ASP A 80 1.90 7.60 9.60
CA ASP A 80 1.72 7.49 11.07
C ASP A 80 2.67 6.46 11.72
N SER A 81 3.62 5.92 10.93
CA SER A 81 4.63 4.95 11.35
C SER A 81 6.06 5.46 11.09
N LEU A 82 6.24 6.74 10.76
CA LEU A 82 7.58 7.30 10.54
C LEU A 82 8.43 7.27 11.82
N ASP A 83 7.78 7.34 12.98
CA ASP A 83 8.41 7.29 14.31
C ASP A 83 9.14 5.97 14.62
N ILE A 84 8.86 4.89 13.86
CA ILE A 84 9.53 3.59 14.01
C ILE A 84 10.56 3.31 12.91
N LEU A 85 10.76 4.24 11.97
CA LEU A 85 11.69 4.09 10.85
C LEU A 85 12.92 4.99 11.08
N PRO A 86 14.07 4.40 11.46
CA PRO A 86 15.30 5.17 11.69
C PRO A 86 15.67 5.98 10.45
N GLY A 87 15.95 7.28 10.63
CA GLY A 87 16.32 8.19 9.54
C GLY A 87 15.13 8.81 8.79
N LEU A 88 13.89 8.46 9.14
CA LEU A 88 12.66 9.12 8.66
C LEU A 88 11.87 9.81 9.79
N GLU A 89 12.45 9.78 11.00
CA GLU A 89 12.25 10.62 12.19
C GLU A 89 11.14 11.66 12.12
N THR A 90 11.41 12.67 11.30
CA THR A 90 10.52 13.68 10.72
C THR A 90 11.45 14.77 10.18
N SER A 91 11.17 15.24 8.96
CA SER A 91 11.65 16.54 8.45
C SER A 91 10.49 17.52 8.41
#